data_AF-A0A1M7P176-F1
#
_entry.id   AF-A0A1M7P176-F1
#
_cell.length_a   1.000
_cell.length_b   1.000
_cell.length_c   1.000
_cell.angle_alpha   90.00
_cell.angle_beta   90.00
_cell.angle_gamma   90.00
#
_symmetry.space_group_name_H-M   'P 1'
#
loop_
_entity.id
_entity.type
_entity.pdbx_description
1 polymer ?
#
loop_
_entity_poly.entity_id
_entity_poly.type
_entity_poly.pdbx_seq_one_letter_code
_entity_poly.pdbx_strand_id
1 'polypeptide(L)' 'MLRTTTFDRKLWQLTTFESISYDKEKQLLFIHFLDDTTLQFNAVPENLVFQFILEKNKDYFIERKLKPFLFQHN' A
#
# COMPACT_ATOMS: atom_id res chain seq x y z
N MET A 1 6.44 -11.71 12.66
CA MET A 1 7.35 -12.03 11.55
C MET A 1 6.96 -11.19 10.34
N LEU A 2 7.80 -10.23 9.94
CA LEU A 2 7.55 -9.39 8.77
C LEU A 2 7.49 -10.27 7.52
N ARG A 3 6.33 -10.32 6.85
CA ARG A 3 6.17 -11.06 5.59
C ARG A 3 6.02 -10.04 4.45
N THR A 4 7.04 -9.93 3.63
CA THR A 4 7.04 -9.00 2.50
C THR A 4 6.55 -9.71 1.25
N THR A 5 5.52 -9.15 0.61
CA THR A 5 5.09 -9.57 -0.72
C THR A 5 5.39 -8.45 -1.69
N THR A 6 6.38 -8.65 -2.57
CA THR A 6 6.73 -7.70 -3.63
C THR A 6 5.93 -7.98 -4.90
N PHE A 7 5.50 -6.93 -5.59
CA PHE A 7 4.75 -7.02 -6.85
C PHE A 7 5.69 -6.85 -8.04
N ASP A 8 5.48 -7.64 -9.09
CA ASP A 8 6.16 -7.44 -10.37
C ASP A 8 5.50 -6.29 -11.13
N ARG A 9 6.17 -5.14 -11.19
CA ARG A 9 5.65 -3.93 -11.84
C ARG A 9 5.35 -4.11 -13.31
N LYS A 10 6.18 -4.89 -14.02
CA LYS A 10 6.05 -5.08 -15.47
C LYS A 10 4.83 -5.94 -15.76
N LEU A 11 4.63 -6.99 -14.97
CA LEU A 11 3.46 -7.86 -15.08
C LEU A 11 2.15 -7.10 -14.76
N TRP A 12 2.19 -6.14 -13.82
CA TRP A 12 1.00 -5.44 -13.33
C TRP A 12 0.79 -4.03 -13.93
N GLN A 13 1.68 -3.58 -14.83
CA GLN A 13 1.64 -2.27 -15.49
C GLN A 13 1.48 -1.09 -14.50
N LEU A 14 2.15 -1.17 -13.35
CA LEU A 14 2.08 -0.13 -12.32
C LEU A 14 2.95 1.05 -12.72
N THR A 15 2.35 2.23 -12.87
CA THR A 15 3.04 3.46 -13.31
C THR A 15 3.28 4.47 -12.20
N THR A 16 2.60 4.35 -11.05
CA THR A 16 2.65 5.34 -9.97
C THR A 16 3.39 4.87 -8.72
N PHE A 17 3.50 3.56 -8.47
CA PHE A 17 4.21 3.06 -7.28
C PHE A 17 5.09 1.83 -7.55
N GLU A 18 6.14 1.76 -6.75
CA GLU A 18 7.31 0.88 -6.82
C GLU A 18 6.99 -0.49 -6.20
N SER A 19 6.49 -0.50 -4.98
CA SER A 19 6.15 -1.75 -4.28
C SER A 19 5.21 -1.46 -3.11
N ILE A 20 4.65 -2.51 -2.53
CA ILE A 20 3.90 -2.42 -1.28
C ILE A 20 4.44 -3.47 -0.32
N SER A 21 4.48 -3.15 0.96
CA SER A 21 4.88 -4.06 2.03
C SER A 21 3.78 -4.11 3.07
N TYR A 22 3.47 -5.28 3.62
CA TYR A 22 2.40 -5.42 4.62
C TYR A 22 2.85 -6.27 5.82
N ASP A 23 2.90 -5.65 7.00
CA ASP A 23 3.07 -6.37 8.26
C ASP A 23 1.70 -6.81 8.77
N LYS A 24 1.38 -8.11 8.62
CA LYS A 24 0.10 -8.68 9.05
C LYS A 24 -0.11 -8.66 10.57
N GLU A 25 0.96 -8.79 11.36
CA GLU A 25 0.86 -8.82 12.82
C GLU A 25 0.57 -7.43 13.37
N LYS A 26 1.18 -6.41 12.78
CA LYS A 26 1.01 -5.00 13.18
C LYS A 26 -0.05 -4.27 12.37
N GLN A 27 -0.60 -4.90 11.34
CA GLN A 27 -1.53 -4.30 10.37
C GLN A 27 -0.96 -3.00 9.76
N LEU A 28 0.32 -3.02 9.39
CA LEU A 28 1.01 -1.88 8.79
C LEU A 28 1.14 -2.09 7.29
N LEU A 29 0.64 -1.15 6.50
CA LEU A 29 0.83 -1.11 5.05
C LEU A 29 1.82 -0.01 4.71
N PHE A 30 2.79 -0.33 3.88
CA PHE A 30 3.72 0.61 3.26
C PHE A 30 3.49 0.61 1.76
N ILE A 31 3.38 1.81 1.18
CA ILE A 31 3.34 2.00 -0.27
C ILE A 31 4.59 2.80 -0.63
N HIS A 32 5.47 2.18 -1.40
CA HIS A 32 6.70 2.80 -1.91
C HIS A 32 6.42 3.33 -3.32
N PHE A 33 6.70 4.59 -3.57
CA PHE A 33 6.50 5.26 -4.85
C PHE A 33 7.79 5.29 -5.67
N LEU A 34 7.70 5.63 -6.96
CA LEU A 34 8.86 5.68 -7.88
C LEU A 34 9.79 6.86 -7.61
N ASP A 35 9.34 7.85 -6.85
CA ASP A 35 10.10 9.02 -6.41
C ASP A 35 10.79 8.81 -5.05
N ASP A 36 10.93 7.55 -4.64
CA ASP A 36 11.41 7.11 -3.32
C ASP A 36 10.53 7.54 -2.12
N THR A 37 9.39 8.19 -2.35
CA THR A 37 8.44 8.51 -1.29
C THR A 37 7.82 7.22 -0.75
N THR A 38 7.66 7.12 0.57
CA THR A 38 6.95 6.01 1.21
C THR A 38 5.80 6.52 2.06
N LEU A 39 4.59 6.06 1.77
CA LEU A 39 3.43 6.27 2.64
C LEU A 39 3.28 5.08 3.59
N GLN A 40 3.15 5.38 4.87
CA GLN A 40 2.84 4.40 5.90
C GLN A 40 1.39 4.54 6.36
N PHE A 41 0.70 3.41 6.45
CA PHE A 41 -0.67 3.31 6.93
C PHE A 41 -0.73 2.31 8.09
N ASN A 42 -1.45 2.67 9.14
CA ASN A 42 -1.59 1.87 10.35
C ASN A 42 -2.98 1.27 10.47
N ALA A 43 -3.11 0.12 11.13
CA ALA A 43 -4.37 -0.58 11.35
C ALA A 43 -5.14 -0.89 10.04
N VAL A 44 -4.40 -1.14 8.94
CA VAL A 44 -4.99 -1.51 7.65
C VAL A 44 -5.34 -3.00 7.67
N PRO A 45 -6.62 -3.38 7.51
CA PRO A 45 -6.98 -4.79 7.53
C PRO A 45 -6.56 -5.48 6.22
N GLU A 46 -6.20 -6.75 6.31
CA GLU A 46 -5.61 -7.54 5.20
C GLU A 46 -6.51 -7.59 3.96
N ASN A 47 -7.84 -7.66 4.14
CA ASN A 47 -8.80 -7.60 3.04
C ASN A 47 -8.73 -6.28 2.26
N LEU A 48 -8.44 -5.16 2.92
CA LEU A 48 -8.30 -3.86 2.29
C LEU A 48 -7.01 -3.77 1.49
N VAL A 49 -5.94 -4.45 1.94
CA VAL A 49 -4.70 -4.61 1.16
C VAL A 49 -4.97 -5.38 -0.13
N PHE A 50 -5.71 -6.49 -0.07
CA PHE A 50 -6.09 -7.24 -1.27
C PHE A 50 -6.96 -6.42 -2.21
N GLN A 51 -7.93 -5.66 -1.70
CA GLN A 51 -8.72 -4.74 -2.51
C GLN A 51 -7.83 -3.69 -3.19
N PHE A 52 -6.87 -3.12 -2.45
CA PHE A 52 -5.93 -2.16 -3.02
C PHE A 52 -5.11 -2.78 -4.15
N ILE A 53 -4.58 -4.00 -3.97
CA ILE A 53 -3.82 -4.73 -4.98
C ILE A 53 -4.63 -4.92 -6.27
N LEU A 54 -5.91 -5.28 -6.16
CA LEU A 54 -6.78 -5.56 -7.30
C LEU A 54 -7.35 -4.31 -7.98
N GLU A 55 -7.32 -3.16 -7.30
CA GLU A 55 -7.93 -1.93 -7.81
C GLU A 55 -7.25 -1.39 -9.08
N LYS A 56 -8.02 -0.86 -10.04
CA LYS A 56 -7.42 -0.27 -11.25
C LYS A 56 -6.89 1.13 -11.00
N ASN A 57 -7.62 1.93 -10.22
CA ASN A 57 -7.24 3.30 -9.89
C ASN A 57 -6.71 3.39 -8.46
N LYS A 58 -5.39 3.27 -8.33
CA LYS A 58 -4.69 3.16 -7.06
C LYS A 58 -4.69 4.49 -6.29
N ASP A 59 -4.52 5.60 -6.97
CA ASP A 59 -4.53 6.94 -6.37
C ASP A 59 -5.91 7.26 -5.78
N TYR A 60 -6.98 6.95 -6.52
CA TYR A 60 -8.35 7.09 -6.03
C TYR A 60 -8.61 6.22 -4.79
N PHE A 61 -8.10 4.98 -4.80
CA PHE A 61 -8.23 4.08 -3.66
C PHE A 61 -7.51 4.62 -2.43
N ILE A 62 -6.29 5.15 -2.60
CA ILE A 62 -5.53 5.75 -1.50
C ILE A 62 -6.34 6.88 -0.87
N GLU A 63 -6.81 7.84 -1.68
CA GLU A 63 -7.55 9.00 -1.20
C GLU A 63 -8.89 8.65 -0.52
N ARG A 64 -9.60 7.65 -1.04
CA ARG A 64 -10.97 7.31 -0.57
C ARG A 64 -11.03 6.23 0.49
N LYS A 65 -10.08 5.30 0.49
CA LYS A 65 -10.14 4.07 1.30
C LYS A 65 -8.98 3.95 2.27
N LEU A 66 -7.76 4.36 1.90
CA LEU A 66 -6.58 4.23 2.76
C LEU A 66 -6.26 5.49 3.56
N LYS A 67 -6.67 6.67 3.11
CA LYS A 67 -6.45 7.95 3.80
C LYS A 67 -6.81 7.96 5.29
N PRO A 68 -7.91 7.32 5.76
CA PRO A 68 -8.22 7.25 7.20
C PRO A 68 -7.16 6.52 8.04
N PHE A 69 -6.34 5.69 7.40
CA PHE A 69 -5.30 4.88 8.04
C PHE A 69 -3.91 5.52 7.91
N LEU A 70 -3.80 6.64 7.19
CA LEU A 70 -2.51 7.28 6.92
C LEU A 70 -1.87 7.74 8.23
N PHE A 71 -0.63 7.31 8.47
CA PHE A 71 0.10 7.74 9.64
C PHE A 71 0.52 9.20 9.48
N GLN A 72 -0.03 10.06 10.33
CA GLN A 72 0.39 11.46 10.42
C GLN A 72 1.31 11.61 11.62
N HIS A 73 2.57 11.97 11.37
CA HIS A 73 3.42 12.53 12.42
C HIS A 73 2.82 13.88 12.83
N ASN A 74 2.26 13.96 14.04
CA ASN A 74 2.18 15.22 14.77
C ASN A 74 3.55 15.53 15.38
#